data_AF-A0AAD8DKC9-F1
#
_entry.id   AF-A0AAD8DKC9-F1
#
_cell.length_a   1.000
_cell.length_b   1.000
_cell.length_c   1.000
_cell.angle_alpha   90.00
_cell.angle_beta   90.00
_cell.angle_gamma   90.00
#
_symmetry.space_group_name_H-M   'P 1'
#
loop_
_entity.id
_entity.type
_entity.pdbx_description
1 polymer ?
#
loop_
_entity_poly.entity_id
_entity_poly.type
_entity_poly.pdbx_seq_one_letter_code
_entity_poly.pdbx_strand_id
1 'polypeptide(L)'
;MGVNTNTAEASQFLREYDREASGMCYRVTMSQWKFVTNITEYNRRRMLEELALSSKFERLSWRKAAAYDSSRLSDPQGRRQLMKIVQASRASLPDDKYSELQQLISEMKEIYNSAKICPYGQKPYDPHIPRIPYSNEYQDMSQGYQLANQPYQHYQPYTESSESNYCDMQLDPEISRILAHSRIESELLYVWKSFRDQTGPKLRNRFMRYVTLANQAAVATGYRDAGDQMRAAYEDPSFRASVEEMYNQIQPLYKQLFTYIRRRLVQRYGETSVRSDGPIPAHLLGQLFPYFRRWLVQWYGETSVRTDGPIPAHLLGNMWAQNWKSIMDLVMPFPQSPNVDVTAEMLRQGFTPLRMFQMAEEFYTSMGLKPVPPEFWRGSMLVRPAQRSVQCTASAWDLCNRIDYRIKQCTEVTMQDLVSTHHEMAHVQYYLQYSEQPQLFRDGANPGE
;
A
#
# COMPACT_ATOMS: atom_id res chain seq x y z
N MET A 1 1.24 10.09 -34.41
CA MET A 1 1.22 8.65 -34.76
C MET A 1 2.30 8.40 -35.79
N GLY A 2 2.78 7.16 -35.87
CA GLY A 2 3.84 6.76 -36.81
C GLY A 2 3.40 6.86 -38.27
N VAL A 3 4.39 6.86 -39.18
CA VAL A 3 4.17 6.93 -40.63
C VAL A 3 4.42 5.61 -41.35
N ASN A 4 4.96 4.60 -40.65
CA ASN A 4 5.22 3.30 -41.24
C ASN A 4 3.89 2.53 -41.44
N THR A 5 3.53 2.28 -42.69
CA THR A 5 2.31 1.60 -43.10
C THR A 5 2.49 0.10 -43.36
N ASN A 6 3.69 -0.46 -43.13
CA ASN A 6 3.97 -1.88 -43.32
C ASN A 6 3.29 -2.74 -42.23
N THR A 7 2.11 -3.25 -42.55
CA THR A 7 1.29 -4.05 -41.63
C THR A 7 1.87 -5.43 -41.33
N ALA A 8 2.67 -6.00 -42.24
CA ALA A 8 3.32 -7.29 -42.05
C ALA A 8 4.43 -7.19 -41.00
N GLU A 9 5.28 -6.17 -41.09
CA GLU A 9 6.31 -5.86 -40.08
C GLU A 9 5.69 -5.55 -38.72
N ALA A 10 4.62 -4.74 -38.69
CA ALA A 10 3.93 -4.44 -37.44
C ALA A 10 3.37 -5.71 -36.77
N SER A 11 2.78 -6.62 -37.56
CA SER A 11 2.26 -7.90 -37.05
C SER A 11 3.37 -8.84 -36.58
N GLN A 12 4.53 -8.83 -37.26
CA GLN A 12 5.70 -9.59 -36.82
C GLN A 12 6.26 -9.03 -35.52
N PHE A 13 6.41 -7.71 -35.42
CA PHE A 13 6.85 -7.03 -34.20
C PHE A 13 5.97 -7.40 -32.99
N LEU A 14 4.64 -7.43 -33.14
CA LEU A 14 3.74 -7.81 -32.05
C LEU A 14 3.95 -9.25 -31.56
N ARG A 15 4.19 -10.20 -32.49
CA ARG A 15 4.48 -11.60 -32.11
C ARG A 15 5.82 -11.73 -31.38
N GLU A 16 6.84 -11.02 -31.85
CA GLU A 16 8.14 -10.97 -31.18
C GLU A 16 8.03 -10.31 -29.80
N TYR A 17 7.30 -9.19 -29.73
CA TYR A 17 7.03 -8.48 -28.48
C TYR A 17 6.34 -9.37 -27.45
N ASP A 18 5.32 -10.14 -27.82
CA ASP A 18 4.63 -11.05 -26.89
C ASP A 18 5.61 -12.01 -26.21
N ARG A 19 6.47 -12.66 -27.00
CA ARG A 19 7.49 -13.59 -26.50
C ARG A 19 8.53 -12.90 -25.62
N GLU A 20 9.06 -11.76 -26.06
CA GLU A 20 10.08 -11.01 -25.32
C GLU A 20 9.52 -10.42 -24.03
N ALA A 21 8.29 -9.90 -24.07
CA ALA A 21 7.60 -9.31 -22.92
C ALA A 21 7.28 -10.36 -21.85
N SER A 22 6.80 -11.55 -22.23
CA SER A 22 6.63 -12.66 -21.27
C SER A 22 7.95 -13.06 -20.63
N GLY A 23 9.04 -13.13 -21.42
CA GLY A 23 10.38 -13.42 -20.90
C GLY A 23 10.92 -12.35 -19.95
N MET A 24 10.71 -11.07 -20.27
CA MET A 24 11.09 -9.95 -19.41
C MET A 24 10.26 -9.93 -18.12
N CYS A 25 8.94 -10.12 -18.23
CA CYS A 25 8.07 -10.22 -17.05
C CYS A 25 8.54 -11.35 -16.13
N TYR A 26 8.77 -12.56 -16.64
CA TYR A 26 9.25 -13.68 -15.82
C TYR A 26 10.54 -13.32 -15.05
N ARG A 27 11.52 -12.68 -15.70
CA ARG A 27 12.78 -12.28 -15.05
C ARG A 27 12.55 -11.31 -13.90
N VAL A 28 11.78 -10.25 -14.16
CA VAL A 28 11.45 -9.22 -13.18
C VAL A 28 10.66 -9.83 -12.03
N THR A 29 9.55 -10.49 -12.32
CA THR A 29 8.65 -11.07 -11.30
C THR A 29 9.38 -12.14 -10.47
N MET A 30 10.24 -12.97 -11.08
CA MET A 30 11.02 -13.95 -10.34
C MET A 30 12.08 -13.30 -9.44
N SER A 31 12.71 -12.19 -9.87
CA SER A 31 13.64 -11.44 -9.03
C SER A 31 12.93 -10.79 -7.83
N GLN A 32 11.73 -10.26 -8.04
CA GLN A 32 10.87 -9.71 -7.01
C GLN A 32 10.45 -10.80 -6.02
N TRP A 33 9.97 -11.94 -6.51
CA TRP A 33 9.62 -13.12 -5.69
C TRP A 33 10.78 -13.55 -4.79
N LYS A 34 12.00 -13.63 -5.33
CA LYS A 34 13.20 -13.97 -4.55
C LYS A 34 13.47 -12.96 -3.44
N PHE A 35 13.28 -11.67 -3.70
CA PHE A 35 13.43 -10.61 -2.69
C PHE A 35 12.35 -10.68 -1.62
N VAL A 36 11.06 -10.72 -2.00
CA VAL A 36 9.96 -10.68 -1.02
C VAL A 36 9.86 -11.95 -0.19
N THR A 37 10.33 -13.09 -0.70
CA THR A 37 10.42 -14.33 0.07
C THR A 37 11.76 -14.50 0.78
N ASN A 38 12.79 -13.72 0.47
CA ASN A 38 14.07 -13.75 1.17
C ASN A 38 14.72 -12.36 1.14
N ILE A 39 14.38 -11.54 2.13
CA ILE A 39 14.78 -10.14 2.19
C ILE A 39 16.27 -10.05 2.54
N THR A 40 17.08 -9.76 1.54
CA THR A 40 18.52 -9.53 1.67
C THR A 40 18.93 -8.39 0.74
N GLU A 41 20.01 -7.68 1.07
CA GLU A 41 20.56 -6.63 0.21
C GLU A 41 20.99 -7.17 -1.16
N TYR A 42 21.46 -8.42 -1.22
CA TYR A 42 21.76 -9.09 -2.48
C TYR A 42 20.51 -9.23 -3.36
N ASN A 43 19.43 -9.79 -2.83
CA ASN A 43 18.19 -9.96 -3.60
C ASN A 43 17.55 -8.61 -3.95
N ARG A 44 17.64 -7.61 -3.06
CA ARG A 44 17.19 -6.24 -3.32
C ARG A 44 17.90 -5.65 -4.53
N ARG A 45 19.24 -5.75 -4.57
CA ARG A 45 20.06 -5.26 -5.68
C ARG A 45 19.71 -5.96 -6.99
N ARG A 46 19.62 -7.29 -7.00
CA ARG A 46 19.26 -8.08 -8.19
C ARG A 46 17.87 -7.71 -8.71
N MET A 47 16.90 -7.52 -7.82
CA MET A 47 15.56 -7.06 -8.20
C MET A 47 15.59 -5.67 -8.86
N LEU A 48 16.35 -4.72 -8.30
CA LEU A 48 16.49 -3.38 -8.87
C LEU A 48 17.20 -3.40 -10.24
N GLU A 49 18.19 -4.27 -10.43
CA GLU A 49 18.85 -4.48 -11.73
C GLU A 49 17.87 -4.96 -12.81
N GLU A 50 17.05 -5.98 -12.51
CA GLU A 50 16.05 -6.50 -13.46
C GLU A 50 14.95 -5.48 -13.76
N LEU A 51 14.51 -4.71 -12.76
CA LEU A 51 13.58 -3.59 -12.96
C LEU A 51 14.14 -2.53 -13.92
N ALA A 52 15.42 -2.18 -13.78
CA ALA A 52 16.08 -1.24 -14.69
C ALA A 52 16.18 -1.77 -16.13
N LEU A 53 16.37 -3.09 -16.31
CA LEU A 53 16.31 -3.73 -17.63
C LEU A 53 14.90 -3.68 -18.22
N SER A 54 13.86 -3.90 -17.41
CA SER A 54 12.46 -3.79 -17.84
C SER A 54 12.14 -2.40 -18.39
N SER A 55 12.54 -1.33 -17.68
CA SER A 55 12.31 0.04 -18.16
C SER A 55 13.02 0.32 -19.49
N LYS A 56 14.20 -0.26 -19.73
CA LYS A 56 14.89 -0.17 -21.03
C LYS A 56 14.12 -0.91 -22.13
N PHE A 57 13.62 -2.12 -21.83
CA PHE A 57 12.79 -2.90 -22.75
C PHE A 57 11.51 -2.15 -23.13
N GLU A 58 10.81 -1.58 -22.15
CA GLU A 58 9.62 -0.75 -22.39
C GLU A 58 9.93 0.44 -23.31
N ARG A 59 11.03 1.15 -23.07
CA ARG A 59 11.47 2.29 -23.89
C ARG A 59 11.75 1.88 -25.34
N LEU A 60 12.49 0.79 -25.55
CA LEU A 60 12.81 0.30 -26.89
C LEU A 60 11.57 -0.20 -27.63
N SER A 61 10.70 -0.92 -26.93
CA SER A 61 9.44 -1.42 -27.47
C SER A 61 8.51 -0.27 -27.87
N TRP A 62 8.42 0.77 -27.03
CA TRP A 62 7.66 1.98 -27.35
C TRP A 62 8.18 2.66 -28.61
N ARG A 63 9.51 2.83 -28.77
CA ARG A 63 10.09 3.46 -29.97
C ARG A 63 9.75 2.71 -31.25
N LYS A 64 9.81 1.36 -31.21
CA LYS A 64 9.40 0.52 -32.34
C LYS A 64 7.91 0.64 -32.61
N ALA A 65 7.07 0.50 -31.58
CA ALA A 65 5.62 0.55 -31.71
C ALA A 65 5.12 1.91 -32.24
N ALA A 66 5.69 3.02 -31.75
CA ALA A 66 5.30 4.38 -32.12
C ALA A 66 5.64 4.74 -33.57
N ALA A 67 6.51 3.98 -34.24
CA ALA A 67 6.85 4.18 -35.65
C ALA A 67 5.76 3.72 -36.61
N TYR A 68 4.90 2.79 -36.19
CA TYR A 68 3.84 2.21 -37.02
C TYR A 68 2.54 3.03 -36.99
N ASP A 69 1.86 3.09 -38.13
CA ASP A 69 0.50 3.61 -38.25
C ASP A 69 -0.51 2.53 -37.86
N SER A 70 -0.96 2.57 -36.60
CA SER A 70 -1.96 1.64 -36.08
C SER A 70 -3.29 1.63 -36.85
N SER A 71 -3.66 2.70 -37.57
CA SER A 71 -4.94 2.75 -38.30
C SER A 71 -4.98 1.81 -39.51
N ARG A 72 -3.81 1.43 -40.02
CA ARG A 72 -3.65 0.60 -41.22
C ARG A 72 -3.71 -0.90 -40.96
N LEU A 73 -3.57 -1.31 -39.70
CA LEU A 73 -3.70 -2.72 -39.33
C LEU A 73 -5.16 -3.17 -39.42
N SER A 74 -5.41 -4.18 -40.25
CA SER A 74 -6.74 -4.77 -40.39
C SER A 74 -7.17 -5.54 -39.14
N ASP A 75 -6.23 -6.16 -38.43
CA ASP A 75 -6.49 -6.91 -37.21
C ASP A 75 -6.85 -5.97 -36.03
N PRO A 76 -8.09 -6.01 -35.51
CA PRO A 76 -8.49 -5.21 -34.36
C PRO A 76 -7.67 -5.49 -33.10
N GLN A 77 -7.25 -6.75 -32.88
CA GLN A 77 -6.47 -7.09 -31.70
C GLN A 77 -5.06 -6.53 -31.77
N GLY A 78 -4.38 -6.67 -32.92
CA GLY A 78 -3.07 -6.08 -33.16
C GLY A 78 -3.08 -4.55 -33.04
N ARG A 79 -4.15 -3.88 -33.50
CA ARG A 79 -4.35 -2.45 -33.27
C ARG A 79 -4.40 -2.10 -31.78
N ARG A 80 -5.20 -2.83 -31.01
CA ARG A 80 -5.32 -2.63 -29.57
C ARG A 80 -3.99 -2.85 -28.85
N GLN A 81 -3.22 -3.87 -29.24
CA GLN A 81 -1.89 -4.14 -28.67
C GLN A 81 -0.92 -2.99 -28.93
N LEU A 82 -0.81 -2.50 -30.17
CA LEU A 82 0.05 -1.35 -30.48
C LEU A 82 -0.37 -0.10 -29.71
N MET A 83 -1.68 0.18 -29.66
CA MET A 83 -2.19 1.33 -28.90
C MET A 83 -1.86 1.20 -27.42
N LYS A 84 -2.01 0.01 -26.81
CA LYS A 84 -1.59 -0.22 -25.42
C LYS A 84 -0.09 0.08 -25.22
N ILE A 85 0.81 -0.39 -26.08
CA ILE A 85 2.25 -0.12 -25.95
C ILE A 85 2.53 1.39 -26.03
N VAL A 86 1.93 2.09 -27.00
CA VAL A 86 2.23 3.51 -27.26
C VAL A 86 1.58 4.44 -26.23
N GLN A 87 0.31 4.19 -25.88
CA GLN A 87 -0.51 5.08 -25.07
C GLN A 87 -0.38 4.85 -23.56
N ALA A 88 -0.05 3.63 -23.11
CA ALA A 88 0.10 3.35 -21.68
C ALA A 88 1.47 3.80 -21.13
N SER A 89 2.43 4.12 -22.01
CA SER A 89 3.79 4.42 -21.60
C SER A 89 4.06 5.92 -21.46
N ARG A 90 4.92 6.27 -20.50
CA ARG A 90 5.53 7.61 -20.38
C ARG A 90 6.80 7.75 -21.21
N ALA A 91 7.11 6.74 -22.02
CA ALA A 91 8.25 6.71 -22.93
C ALA A 91 8.09 7.67 -24.13
N SER A 92 7.09 8.53 -24.16
CA SER A 92 7.02 9.63 -25.13
C SER A 92 7.97 10.79 -24.82
N LEU A 93 8.48 10.89 -23.59
CA LEU A 93 9.42 11.94 -23.20
C LEU A 93 10.78 11.80 -23.93
N PRO A 94 11.51 12.90 -24.16
CA PRO A 94 12.94 12.89 -24.50
C PRO A 94 13.79 12.07 -23.50
N ASP A 95 14.97 11.59 -23.91
CA ASP A 95 15.79 10.66 -23.10
C ASP A 95 16.24 11.24 -21.75
N ASP A 96 16.60 12.52 -21.72
CA ASP A 96 16.96 13.26 -20.50
C ASP A 96 15.78 13.34 -19.53
N LYS A 97 14.60 13.75 -20.03
CA LYS A 97 13.37 13.87 -19.23
C LYS A 97 12.81 12.54 -18.78
N TYR A 98 12.91 11.51 -19.62
CA TYR A 98 12.49 10.15 -19.25
C TYR A 98 13.39 9.61 -18.12
N SER A 99 14.69 9.84 -18.21
CA SER A 99 15.64 9.46 -17.16
C SER A 99 15.38 10.22 -15.86
N GLU A 100 15.13 11.54 -15.95
CA GLU A 100 14.75 12.37 -14.79
C GLU A 100 13.47 11.86 -14.13
N LEU A 101 12.45 11.50 -14.92
CA LEU A 101 11.20 10.95 -14.41
C LEU A 101 11.42 9.65 -13.61
N GLN A 102 12.22 8.72 -14.16
CA GLN A 102 12.53 7.45 -13.49
C GLN A 102 13.32 7.68 -12.19
N GLN A 103 14.28 8.59 -12.21
CA GLN A 103 15.03 8.99 -11.02
C GLN A 103 14.11 9.56 -9.94
N LEU A 104 13.22 10.49 -10.30
CA LEU A 104 12.25 11.07 -9.35
C LEU A 104 11.34 10.01 -8.72
N ILE A 105 10.85 9.06 -9.51
CA ILE A 105 10.03 7.95 -8.99
C ILE A 105 10.84 7.12 -7.97
N SER A 106 12.08 6.79 -8.30
CA SER A 106 12.95 6.02 -7.40
C SER A 106 13.25 6.78 -6.11
N GLU A 107 13.60 8.07 -6.20
CA GLU A 107 13.88 8.91 -5.03
C GLU A 107 12.65 9.05 -4.13
N MET A 108 11.47 9.27 -4.70
CA MET A 108 10.24 9.36 -3.92
C MET A 108 9.91 8.04 -3.20
N LYS A 109 10.11 6.89 -3.86
CA LYS A 109 9.94 5.57 -3.24
C LYS A 109 10.93 5.37 -2.08
N GLU A 110 12.19 5.75 -2.26
CA GLU A 110 13.19 5.60 -1.21
C GLU A 110 12.90 6.50 -0.01
N ILE A 111 12.56 7.78 -0.22
CA ILE A 111 12.17 8.71 0.86
C ILE A 111 11.03 8.13 1.69
N TYR A 112 10.05 7.50 1.02
CA TYR A 112 8.90 6.92 1.68
C TYR A 112 9.28 5.66 2.49
N ASN A 113 10.02 4.74 1.88
CA ASN A 113 10.39 3.46 2.48
C ASN A 113 11.47 3.57 3.56
N SER A 114 12.35 4.57 3.47
CA SER A 114 13.43 4.80 4.43
C SER A 114 13.04 5.75 5.57
N ALA A 115 11.79 6.22 5.60
CA ALA A 115 11.32 7.14 6.61
C ALA A 115 11.30 6.47 7.99
N LYS A 116 11.98 7.11 8.94
CA LYS A 116 12.09 6.64 10.32
C LYS A 116 11.63 7.73 11.28
N ILE A 117 10.96 7.34 12.35
CA ILE A 117 10.58 8.24 13.45
C ILE A 117 11.08 7.68 14.78
N CYS A 118 11.17 8.54 15.79
CA CYS A 118 11.49 8.13 17.15
C CYS A 118 10.23 7.64 17.89
N PRO A 119 10.37 6.77 18.91
CA PRO A 119 9.28 6.41 19.81
C PRO A 119 8.64 7.62 20.50
N TYR A 120 7.33 7.52 20.75
CA TYR A 120 6.60 8.51 21.53
C TYR A 120 7.17 8.60 22.96
N GLY A 121 7.36 9.83 23.46
CA GLY A 121 7.91 10.08 24.80
C GLY A 121 9.44 10.24 24.86
N GLN A 122 10.19 9.86 23.82
CA GLN A 122 11.63 10.15 23.73
C GLN A 122 11.86 11.58 23.22
N LYS A 123 12.66 12.37 23.93
CA LYS A 123 13.14 13.67 23.42
C LYS A 123 14.15 13.41 22.31
N PRO A 124 14.08 14.13 21.17
CA PRO A 124 15.13 14.04 20.15
C PRO A 124 16.48 14.33 20.82
N TYR A 125 17.48 13.47 20.57
CA TYR A 125 18.83 13.74 21.05
C TYR A 125 19.33 15.06 20.44
N ASP A 126 19.50 16.07 21.29
CA ASP A 126 20.09 17.36 20.94
C ASP A 126 21.57 17.34 21.36
N PRO A 127 22.54 17.37 20.42
CA PRO A 127 23.96 17.40 20.73
C PRO A 127 24.42 18.67 21.47
N HIS A 128 23.57 19.70 21.57
CA HIS A 128 23.92 21.02 22.08
C HIS A 128 23.45 21.30 23.52
N ILE A 129 22.85 20.33 24.21
CA ILE A 129 22.44 20.48 25.61
C ILE A 129 23.49 19.83 26.54
N PRO A 130 24.23 20.59 27.36
CA PRO A 130 25.18 20.02 28.32
C PRO A 130 24.43 19.23 29.40
N ARG A 131 24.91 18.01 29.72
CA ARG A 131 24.41 17.24 30.86
C ARG A 131 24.81 17.93 32.16
N ILE A 132 23.84 18.29 32.99
CA ILE A 132 24.08 18.77 34.35
C ILE A 132 24.24 17.54 35.26
N PRO A 133 25.31 17.40 36.06
CA PRO A 133 25.44 16.34 37.03
C PRO A 133 24.58 16.64 38.27
N TYR A 134 23.75 15.68 38.68
CA TYR A 134 23.00 15.73 39.92
C TYR A 134 23.93 15.56 41.14
N SER A 135 23.86 16.49 42.09
CA SER A 135 24.47 16.39 43.42
C SER A 135 23.52 15.66 44.38
N ASN A 136 24.04 14.64 45.08
CA ASN A 136 23.35 13.92 46.14
C ASN A 136 23.35 14.72 47.44
N GLU A 137 22.19 15.18 47.88
CA GLU A 137 21.94 15.53 49.28
C GLU A 137 20.53 15.06 49.63
N TYR A 138 20.44 14.05 50.49
CA TYR A 138 19.47 13.88 51.58
C TYR A 138 19.65 12.47 52.16
N GLN A 139 20.50 12.38 53.18
CA GLN A 139 20.47 11.28 54.13
C GLN A 139 19.55 11.65 55.31
N ASP A 140 18.96 10.58 55.86
CA ASP A 140 18.63 10.38 57.26
C ASP A 140 17.17 10.60 57.71
N MET A 141 16.44 9.48 57.80
CA MET A 141 15.76 9.08 59.05
C MET A 141 15.23 7.66 58.88
N SER A 142 15.91 6.71 59.52
CA SER A 142 15.36 5.40 59.84
C SER A 142 15.24 5.29 61.36
N GLN A 143 14.08 4.84 61.88
CA GLN A 143 14.02 3.86 62.98
C GLN A 143 12.56 3.48 63.31
N GLY A 144 12.29 2.17 63.37
CA GLY A 144 11.04 1.66 63.93
C GLY A 144 10.65 0.22 63.55
N TYR A 145 11.34 -0.76 64.13
CA TYR A 145 10.90 -2.14 64.45
C TYR A 145 10.87 -3.26 63.37
N GLN A 146 11.60 -4.33 63.72
CA GLN A 146 11.67 -5.65 63.10
C GLN A 146 10.57 -6.60 63.61
N LEU A 147 10.32 -7.67 62.83
CA LEU A 147 9.82 -9.04 63.14
C LEU A 147 8.70 -9.43 62.14
N ALA A 148 8.63 -10.58 61.47
CA ALA A 148 9.49 -11.75 61.33
C ALA A 148 8.98 -12.60 60.11
N ASN A 149 9.89 -13.35 59.49
CA ASN A 149 9.71 -14.65 58.82
C ASN A 149 8.72 -14.80 57.62
N GLN A 150 9.26 -14.89 56.38
CA GLN A 150 9.28 -16.12 55.54
C GLN A 150 9.91 -15.87 54.13
N PRO A 151 10.38 -16.91 53.42
CA PRO A 151 11.66 -16.89 52.70
C PRO A 151 11.60 -16.50 51.21
N TYR A 152 12.64 -15.74 50.81
CA TYR A 152 13.30 -15.71 49.50
C TYR A 152 12.43 -15.97 48.25
N GLN A 153 11.75 -14.92 47.78
CA GLN A 153 11.62 -14.69 46.35
C GLN A 153 12.93 -14.03 45.87
N HIS A 154 13.64 -14.71 44.98
CA HIS A 154 14.80 -14.14 44.29
C HIS A 154 14.32 -13.01 43.38
N TYR A 155 14.23 -11.81 43.94
CA TYR A 155 14.05 -10.56 43.21
C TYR A 155 15.35 -10.32 42.44
N GLN A 156 15.32 -10.59 41.13
CA GLN A 156 16.38 -10.13 40.24
C GLN A 156 16.35 -8.60 40.22
N PRO A 157 17.51 -7.91 40.37
CA PRO A 157 17.55 -6.47 40.33
C PRO A 157 17.10 -6.01 38.95
N TYR A 158 16.15 -5.07 38.92
CA TYR A 158 15.86 -4.27 37.73
C TYR A 158 17.18 -3.64 37.28
N THR A 159 17.80 -4.23 36.27
CA THR A 159 18.84 -3.55 35.51
C THR A 159 18.16 -2.35 34.85
N GLU A 160 18.54 -1.15 35.26
CA GLU A 160 18.28 0.08 34.52
C GLU A 160 18.69 -0.18 33.07
N SER A 161 17.70 -0.44 32.22
CA SER A 161 17.93 -0.49 30.79
C SER A 161 18.37 0.91 30.41
N SER A 162 19.62 1.06 30.00
CA SER A 162 20.06 2.23 29.26
C SER A 162 19.00 2.53 28.22
N GLU A 163 18.26 3.63 28.38
CA GLU A 163 17.29 4.09 27.39
C GLU A 163 18.07 4.44 26.13
N SER A 164 18.28 3.44 25.27
CA SER A 164 18.78 3.65 23.93
C SER A 164 17.68 4.44 23.21
N ASN A 165 17.95 5.73 22.96
CA ASN A 165 17.19 6.54 22.01
C ASN A 165 17.34 5.89 20.61
N TYR A 166 16.51 4.90 20.32
CA TYR A 166 16.49 4.26 19.01
C TYR A 166 15.42 4.97 18.17
N CYS A 167 15.84 5.62 17.08
CA CYS A 167 14.94 6.35 16.18
C CYS A 167 14.84 5.64 14.83
N ASP A 168 14.33 4.41 14.84
CA ASP A 168 14.28 3.56 13.66
C ASP A 168 12.91 2.96 13.34
N MET A 169 11.83 3.42 14.00
CA MET A 169 10.47 2.96 13.70
C MET A 169 10.07 3.34 12.27
N GLN A 170 9.66 2.35 11.48
CA GLN A 170 9.23 2.51 10.10
C GLN A 170 7.71 2.45 10.00
N LEU A 171 7.18 2.78 8.81
CA LEU A 171 5.73 2.72 8.55
C LEU A 171 5.17 1.34 8.90
N ASP A 172 5.81 0.30 8.39
CA ASP A 172 5.42 -1.09 8.61
C ASP A 172 6.61 -1.88 9.18
N PRO A 173 6.42 -2.66 10.26
CA PRO A 173 5.16 -2.86 10.98
C PRO A 173 4.90 -1.87 12.13
N GLU A 174 5.89 -1.09 12.61
CA GLU A 174 5.80 -0.43 13.91
C GLU A 174 4.72 0.65 13.98
N ILE A 175 4.78 1.63 13.07
CA ILE A 175 3.85 2.76 13.03
C ILE A 175 2.42 2.29 12.75
N SER A 176 2.24 1.41 11.76
CA SER A 176 0.95 0.82 11.42
C SER A 176 0.34 0.06 12.59
N ARG A 177 1.15 -0.69 13.36
CA ARG A 177 0.69 -1.40 14.57
C ARG A 177 0.26 -0.41 15.66
N ILE A 178 1.01 0.66 15.91
CA ILE A 178 0.63 1.70 16.89
C ILE A 178 -0.72 2.32 16.50
N LEU A 179 -0.88 2.73 15.24
CA LEU A 179 -2.12 3.33 14.75
C LEU A 179 -3.31 2.37 14.84
N ALA A 180 -3.10 1.07 14.63
CA ALA A 180 -4.16 0.08 14.71
C ALA A 180 -4.61 -0.23 16.15
N HIS A 181 -3.68 -0.29 17.11
CA HIS A 181 -3.97 -0.82 18.46
C HIS A 181 -3.96 0.23 19.57
N SER A 182 -3.18 1.32 19.44
CA SER A 182 -3.16 2.36 20.46
C SER A 182 -4.52 3.06 20.55
N ARG A 183 -4.86 3.46 21.77
CA ARG A 183 -6.06 4.25 22.10
C ARG A 183 -5.67 5.51 22.87
N ILE A 184 -4.41 5.92 22.76
CA ILE A 184 -3.87 7.13 23.39
C ILE A 184 -3.77 8.21 22.31
N GLU A 185 -4.61 9.24 22.43
CA GLU A 185 -4.75 10.31 21.43
C GLU A 185 -3.41 10.97 21.09
N SER A 186 -2.62 11.30 22.11
CA SER A 186 -1.36 12.02 21.98
C SER A 186 -0.26 11.19 21.31
N GLU A 187 -0.24 9.87 21.52
CA GLU A 187 0.66 8.94 20.85
C GLU A 187 0.29 8.80 19.38
N LEU A 188 -1.01 8.62 19.08
CA LEU A 188 -1.52 8.53 17.72
C LEU A 188 -1.22 9.81 16.93
N LEU A 189 -1.44 10.98 17.53
CA LEU A 189 -1.15 12.28 16.92
C LEU A 189 0.33 12.43 16.62
N TYR A 190 1.20 12.09 17.59
CA TYR A 190 2.64 12.17 17.44
C TYR A 190 3.13 11.31 16.28
N VAL A 191 2.74 10.04 16.22
CA VAL A 191 3.18 9.12 15.16
C VAL A 191 2.67 9.57 13.80
N TRP A 192 1.39 9.96 13.71
CA TRP A 192 0.77 10.46 12.48
C TRP A 192 1.46 11.72 11.94
N LYS A 193 1.81 12.64 12.83
CA LYS A 193 2.46 13.91 12.49
C LYS A 193 3.93 13.70 12.14
N SER A 194 4.68 12.99 12.99
CA SER A 194 6.12 12.73 12.79
C SER A 194 6.40 12.04 11.46
N PHE A 195 5.57 11.07 11.07
CA PHE A 195 5.72 10.40 9.78
C PHE A 195 5.50 11.36 8.59
N ARG A 196 4.50 12.26 8.69
CA ARG A 196 4.22 13.28 7.66
C ARG A 196 5.32 14.34 7.58
N ASP A 197 5.85 14.76 8.71
CA ASP A 197 6.94 15.75 8.78
C ASP A 197 8.23 15.17 8.18
N GLN A 198 8.46 13.86 8.32
CA GLN A 198 9.63 13.20 7.74
C GLN A 198 9.52 12.92 6.24
N THR A 199 8.31 12.77 5.70
CA THR A 199 8.08 12.37 4.30
C THR A 199 7.59 13.54 3.43
N GLY A 200 6.53 14.23 3.85
CA GLY A 200 5.81 15.23 3.07
C GLY A 200 6.69 16.36 2.51
N PRO A 201 7.47 17.08 3.33
CA PRO A 201 8.35 18.15 2.86
C PRO A 201 9.37 17.69 1.80
N LYS A 202 9.96 16.50 1.98
CA LYS A 202 10.98 15.92 1.08
C LYS A 202 10.37 15.50 -0.27
N LEU A 203 9.11 15.07 -0.26
CA LEU A 203 8.36 14.63 -1.43
C LEU A 203 7.76 15.79 -2.24
N ARG A 204 7.39 16.90 -1.61
CA ARG A 204 6.61 17.99 -2.24
C ARG A 204 7.17 18.46 -3.58
N ASN A 205 8.43 18.90 -3.63
CA ASN A 205 9.02 19.46 -4.85
C ASN A 205 9.25 18.38 -5.92
N ARG A 206 9.63 17.16 -5.51
CA ARG A 206 9.81 16.01 -6.41
C ARG A 206 8.49 15.63 -7.07
N PHE A 207 7.41 15.58 -6.29
CA PHE A 207 6.08 15.29 -6.79
C PHE A 207 5.60 16.36 -7.78
N MET A 208 5.82 17.64 -7.50
CA MET A 208 5.48 18.71 -8.45
C MET A 208 6.24 18.58 -9.78
N ARG A 209 7.52 18.21 -9.73
CA ARG A 209 8.31 17.96 -10.94
C ARG A 209 7.83 16.72 -11.70
N TYR A 210 7.54 15.65 -10.97
CA TYR A 210 6.94 14.43 -11.52
C TYR A 210 5.63 14.71 -12.25
N VAL A 211 4.72 15.49 -11.67
CA VAL A 211 3.44 15.87 -12.31
C VAL A 211 3.68 16.63 -13.61
N THR A 212 4.64 17.56 -13.61
CA THR A 212 5.03 18.31 -14.81
C THR A 212 5.48 17.37 -15.94
N LEU A 213 6.38 16.42 -15.63
CA LEU A 213 6.89 15.47 -16.62
C LEU A 213 5.81 14.47 -17.07
N ALA A 214 4.97 14.00 -16.16
CA ALA A 214 3.85 13.11 -16.49
C ALA A 214 2.85 13.77 -17.44
N ASN A 215 2.51 15.05 -17.20
CA ASN A 215 1.64 15.81 -18.10
C ASN A 215 2.28 16.03 -19.48
N GLN A 216 3.59 16.32 -19.55
CA GLN A 216 4.29 16.43 -20.83
C GLN A 216 4.24 15.11 -21.62
N ALA A 217 4.40 13.97 -20.93
CA ALA A 217 4.32 12.65 -21.56
C ALA A 217 2.90 12.34 -22.10
N ALA A 218 1.88 12.68 -21.32
CA ALA A 218 0.47 12.48 -21.68
C ALA A 218 0.07 13.34 -22.89
N VAL A 219 0.44 14.62 -22.90
CA VAL A 219 0.18 15.52 -24.04
C VAL A 219 0.88 15.03 -25.32
N ALA A 220 2.11 14.53 -25.21
CA ALA A 220 2.84 13.97 -26.35
C ALA A 220 2.19 12.70 -26.94
N THR A 221 1.31 12.02 -26.20
CA THR A 221 0.58 10.82 -26.64
C THR A 221 -0.88 11.10 -27.00
N GLY A 222 -1.31 12.37 -26.97
CA GLY A 222 -2.65 12.81 -27.40
C GLY A 222 -3.68 12.97 -26.27
N TYR A 223 -3.27 12.84 -25.00
CA TYR A 223 -4.14 13.07 -23.85
C TYR A 223 -4.09 14.52 -23.37
N ARG A 224 -5.12 14.98 -22.63
CA ARG A 224 -5.14 16.35 -22.08
C ARG A 224 -4.12 16.55 -20.96
N ASP A 225 -4.03 15.56 -20.07
CA ASP A 225 -3.14 15.54 -18.91
C ASP A 225 -2.92 14.09 -18.45
N ALA A 226 -2.04 13.89 -17.46
CA ALA A 226 -1.74 12.56 -16.93
C ALA A 226 -2.97 11.88 -16.29
N GLY A 227 -3.93 12.63 -15.76
CA GLY A 227 -5.17 12.07 -15.21
C GLY A 227 -6.10 11.56 -16.31
N ASP A 228 -6.14 12.25 -17.44
CA ASP A 228 -6.86 11.82 -18.65
C ASP A 228 -6.29 10.50 -19.20
N GLN A 229 -4.95 10.41 -19.29
CA GLN A 229 -4.26 9.18 -19.65
C GLN A 229 -4.59 8.02 -18.69
N MET A 230 -4.65 8.28 -17.37
CA MET A 230 -5.00 7.24 -16.39
C MET A 230 -6.45 6.75 -16.55
N ARG A 231 -7.40 7.65 -16.80
CA ARG A 231 -8.82 7.28 -17.00
C ARG A 231 -9.05 6.53 -18.31
N ALA A 232 -8.18 6.70 -19.30
CA ALA A 232 -8.29 5.99 -20.58
C ALA A 232 -8.27 4.46 -20.41
N ALA A 233 -7.70 3.93 -19.33
CA ALA A 233 -7.73 2.51 -19.01
C ALA A 233 -9.14 1.93 -18.78
N TYR A 234 -10.13 2.79 -18.49
CA TYR A 234 -11.54 2.38 -18.33
C TYR A 234 -12.32 2.40 -19.63
N GLU A 235 -11.78 3.02 -20.70
CA GLU A 235 -12.41 3.13 -22.02
C GLU A 235 -13.87 3.66 -22.00
N ASP A 236 -14.22 4.43 -20.95
CA ASP A 236 -15.55 4.97 -20.72
C ASP A 236 -15.52 6.52 -20.70
N PRO A 237 -16.08 7.19 -21.73
CA PRO A 237 -16.18 8.65 -21.77
C PRO A 237 -16.98 9.25 -20.60
N SER A 238 -17.89 8.48 -20.02
CA SER A 238 -18.76 8.88 -18.91
C SER A 238 -18.18 8.56 -17.52
N PHE A 239 -16.98 7.96 -17.45
CA PHE A 239 -16.39 7.44 -16.21
C PHE A 239 -16.46 8.41 -15.02
N ARG A 240 -16.14 9.70 -15.25
CA ARG A 240 -16.19 10.72 -14.19
C ARG A 240 -17.61 10.94 -13.65
N ALA A 241 -18.60 10.98 -14.54
CA ALA A 241 -19.99 11.15 -14.17
C ALA A 241 -20.50 9.91 -13.42
N SER A 242 -20.15 8.71 -13.89
CA SER A 242 -20.51 7.45 -13.25
C SER A 242 -19.94 7.33 -11.83
N VAL A 243 -18.68 7.75 -11.62
CA VAL A 243 -18.05 7.79 -10.27
C VAL A 243 -18.73 8.83 -9.37
N GLU A 244 -19.07 10.00 -9.90
CA GLU A 244 -19.78 11.04 -9.13
C GLU A 244 -21.20 10.60 -8.74
N GLU A 245 -21.91 9.94 -9.63
CA GLU A 245 -23.22 9.36 -9.36
C GLU A 245 -23.13 8.27 -8.27
N MET A 246 -22.20 7.34 -8.40
CA MET A 246 -21.97 6.29 -7.41
C MET A 246 -21.64 6.87 -6.03
N TYR A 247 -20.79 7.90 -6.00
CA TYR A 247 -20.49 8.62 -4.77
C TYR A 247 -21.76 9.25 -4.17
N ASN A 248 -22.60 9.90 -4.97
CA ASN A 248 -23.85 10.50 -4.51
C ASN A 248 -24.83 9.46 -3.94
N GLN A 249 -24.86 8.24 -4.48
CA GLN A 249 -25.67 7.13 -3.95
C GLN A 249 -25.13 6.60 -2.62
N ILE A 250 -23.80 6.53 -2.44
CA ILE A 250 -23.16 6.05 -1.21
C ILE A 250 -23.14 7.13 -0.11
N GLN A 251 -23.13 8.41 -0.49
CA GLN A 251 -22.96 9.54 0.41
C GLN A 251 -23.93 9.53 1.61
N PRO A 252 -25.24 9.26 1.48
CA PRO A 252 -26.16 9.22 2.62
C PRO A 252 -25.76 8.15 3.65
N LEU A 253 -25.41 6.94 3.20
CA LEU A 253 -24.97 5.86 4.07
C LEU A 253 -23.65 6.22 4.76
N TYR A 254 -22.68 6.75 4.01
CA TYR A 254 -21.41 7.20 4.56
C TYR A 254 -21.62 8.28 5.64
N LYS A 255 -22.51 9.25 5.43
CA LYS A 255 -22.83 10.29 6.41
C LYS A 255 -23.40 9.72 7.71
N GLN A 256 -24.28 8.71 7.63
CA GLN A 256 -24.83 8.04 8.82
C GLN A 256 -23.74 7.27 9.57
N LEU A 257 -22.95 6.46 8.87
CA LEU A 257 -21.82 5.72 9.44
C LEU A 257 -20.81 6.65 10.11
N PHE A 258 -20.43 7.73 9.41
CA PHE A 258 -19.51 8.75 9.91
C PHE A 258 -20.06 9.43 11.17
N THR A 259 -21.33 9.81 11.18
CA THR A 259 -21.98 10.43 12.34
C THR A 259 -21.99 9.48 13.54
N TYR A 260 -22.27 8.21 13.31
CA TYR A 260 -22.25 7.18 14.35
C TYR A 260 -20.84 6.98 14.93
N ILE A 261 -19.83 6.82 14.07
CA ILE A 261 -18.42 6.66 14.48
C ILE A 261 -17.96 7.88 15.26
N ARG A 262 -18.27 9.10 14.79
CA ARG A 262 -17.95 10.33 15.51
C ARG A 262 -18.51 10.30 16.94
N ARG A 263 -19.79 9.95 17.11
CA ARG A 263 -20.41 9.88 18.45
C ARG A 263 -19.68 8.90 19.37
N ARG A 264 -19.27 7.74 18.85
CA ARG A 264 -18.48 6.75 19.60
C ARG A 264 -17.08 7.26 19.97
N LEU A 265 -16.41 7.95 19.04
CA LEU A 265 -15.10 8.54 19.31
C LEU A 265 -15.17 9.67 20.34
N VAL A 266 -16.21 10.51 20.30
CA VAL A 266 -16.49 11.54 21.32
C VAL A 266 -16.63 10.89 22.70
N GLN A 267 -17.39 9.79 22.81
CA GLN A 267 -17.54 9.06 24.07
C GLN A 267 -16.20 8.52 24.61
N ARG A 268 -15.28 8.12 23.73
CA ARG A 268 -14.00 7.51 24.12
C ARG A 268 -12.90 8.54 24.45
N TYR A 269 -12.79 9.60 23.66
CA TYR A 269 -11.69 10.56 23.72
C TYR A 269 -12.11 11.92 24.33
N GLY A 270 -13.40 12.14 24.54
CA GLY A 270 -13.95 13.40 25.05
C GLY A 270 -14.11 14.47 23.97
N GLU A 271 -14.91 15.48 24.29
CA GLU A 271 -15.22 16.60 23.37
C GLU A 271 -14.03 17.53 23.09
N THR A 272 -13.02 17.49 23.96
CA THR A 272 -11.75 18.23 23.78
C THR A 272 -10.92 17.69 22.63
N SER A 273 -10.98 16.37 22.37
CA SER A 273 -10.24 15.71 21.29
C SER A 273 -11.08 15.46 20.04
N VAL A 274 -12.39 15.23 20.20
CA VAL A 274 -13.33 15.04 19.09
C VAL A 274 -14.61 15.82 19.38
N ARG A 275 -14.86 16.90 18.65
CA ARG A 275 -16.09 17.70 18.84
C ARG A 275 -17.32 17.02 18.23
N SER A 276 -18.46 17.16 18.90
CA SER A 276 -19.74 16.53 18.51
C SER A 276 -20.42 17.18 17.30
N ASP A 277 -20.02 18.41 16.92
CA ASP A 277 -20.65 19.29 15.92
C ASP A 277 -19.83 19.54 14.63
N GLY A 278 -18.67 18.90 14.43
CA GLY A 278 -17.77 19.18 13.29
C GLY A 278 -18.32 18.84 11.88
N PRO A 279 -17.78 19.42 10.79
CA PRO A 279 -18.16 19.12 9.41
C PRO A 279 -17.59 17.77 8.92
N ILE A 280 -18.04 17.34 7.73
CA ILE A 280 -17.55 16.13 7.04
C ILE A 280 -16.10 16.36 6.56
N PRO A 281 -15.18 15.37 6.64
CA PRO A 281 -13.77 15.55 6.30
C PRO A 281 -13.47 15.91 4.85
N ALA A 282 -12.39 16.67 4.66
CA ALA A 282 -11.95 17.19 3.37
C ALA A 282 -11.54 16.12 2.33
N HIS A 283 -11.26 14.87 2.75
CA HIS A 283 -10.97 13.78 1.79
C HIS A 283 -12.18 13.36 0.94
N LEU A 284 -13.34 13.95 1.18
CA LEU A 284 -14.58 13.77 0.40
C LEU A 284 -14.90 14.96 -0.53
N LEU A 285 -14.15 16.05 -0.44
CA LEU A 285 -14.36 17.27 -1.22
C LEU A 285 -13.16 17.52 -2.13
N GLY A 286 -13.21 16.93 -3.32
CA GLY A 286 -12.19 17.11 -4.34
C GLY A 286 -11.91 18.58 -4.69
N GLN A 287 -10.62 18.86 -4.94
CA GLN A 287 -10.07 19.92 -5.80
C GLN A 287 -10.21 21.43 -5.47
N LEU A 288 -10.52 21.89 -4.26
CA LEU A 288 -10.53 23.37 -3.99
C LEU A 288 -9.79 23.88 -2.73
N PHE A 289 -9.10 23.03 -1.98
CA PHE A 289 -8.55 23.44 -0.68
C PHE A 289 -7.27 24.33 -0.68
N PRO A 290 -6.33 24.27 -1.64
CA PRO A 290 -5.09 25.05 -1.54
C PRO A 290 -5.27 26.56 -1.73
N TYR A 291 -6.29 26.96 -2.49
CA TYR A 291 -6.60 28.36 -2.77
C TYR A 291 -7.47 28.97 -1.67
N PHE A 292 -8.42 28.20 -1.13
CA PHE A 292 -9.29 28.65 -0.04
C PHE A 292 -8.54 28.83 1.28
N ARG A 293 -7.63 27.91 1.63
CA ARG A 293 -6.81 28.03 2.85
C ARG A 293 -5.84 29.21 2.80
N ARG A 294 -5.25 29.50 1.63
CA ARG A 294 -4.37 30.67 1.46
C ARG A 294 -5.13 31.99 1.54
N TRP A 295 -6.34 32.03 0.97
CA TRP A 295 -7.22 33.20 1.03
C TRP A 295 -7.69 33.49 2.47
N LEU A 296 -8.04 32.47 3.25
CA LEU A 296 -8.49 32.62 4.65
C LEU A 296 -7.38 33.06 5.62
N VAL A 297 -6.16 32.54 5.47
CA VAL A 297 -5.01 32.93 6.31
C VAL A 297 -4.62 34.39 6.04
N GLN A 298 -4.76 34.86 4.80
CA GLN A 298 -4.43 36.22 4.40
C GLN A 298 -5.43 37.27 4.94
N TRP A 299 -6.69 36.88 5.21
CA TRP A 299 -7.72 37.79 5.72
C TRP A 299 -7.93 37.76 7.24
N TYR A 300 -7.68 36.62 7.91
CA TYR A 300 -8.03 36.45 9.33
C TYR A 300 -6.84 36.20 10.28
N GLY A 301 -5.60 36.06 9.78
CA GLY A 301 -4.40 35.86 10.60
C GLY A 301 -4.25 34.45 11.19
N GLU A 302 -3.02 34.09 11.60
CA GLU A 302 -2.61 32.72 11.99
C GLU A 302 -3.34 32.15 13.22
N THR A 303 -3.89 33.00 14.09
CA THR A 303 -4.65 32.59 15.28
C THR A 303 -6.13 32.29 14.99
N SER A 304 -6.62 32.55 13.78
CA SER A 304 -8.05 32.46 13.42
C SER A 304 -8.43 31.25 12.56
N VAL A 305 -7.52 30.27 12.37
CA VAL A 305 -7.90 28.98 11.77
C VAL A 305 -8.61 28.16 12.85
N ARG A 306 -9.95 28.19 12.81
CA ARG A 306 -10.87 27.60 13.81
C ARG A 306 -10.66 26.10 14.00
N THR A 307 -11.03 25.62 15.19
CA THR A 307 -11.05 24.21 15.64
C THR A 307 -12.33 23.46 15.22
N ASP A 308 -13.02 23.95 14.18
CA ASP A 308 -14.23 23.38 13.58
C ASP A 308 -13.93 22.19 12.66
N GLY A 309 -12.99 21.33 13.07
CA GLY A 309 -12.41 20.31 12.22
C GLY A 309 -13.23 19.02 12.10
N PRO A 310 -13.07 18.27 11.00
CA PRO A 310 -13.59 16.90 10.86
C PRO A 310 -12.98 15.91 11.87
N ILE A 311 -13.46 14.65 11.90
CA ILE A 311 -12.84 13.58 12.73
C ILE A 311 -11.32 13.60 12.50
N PRO A 312 -10.51 13.70 13.58
CA PRO A 312 -9.06 13.68 13.44
C PRO A 312 -8.58 12.38 12.78
N ALA A 313 -7.85 12.50 11.68
CA ALA A 313 -7.49 11.36 10.83
C ALA A 313 -6.62 10.32 11.57
N HIS A 314 -5.86 10.73 12.60
CA HIS A 314 -5.03 9.85 13.41
C HIS A 314 -5.82 8.91 14.33
N LEU A 315 -7.12 9.14 14.53
CA LEU A 315 -7.98 8.34 15.40
C LEU A 315 -8.71 7.20 14.67
N LEU A 316 -8.49 7.05 13.37
CA LEU A 316 -9.25 6.13 12.51
C LEU A 316 -8.53 4.80 12.26
N GLY A 317 -7.54 4.45 13.09
CA GLY A 317 -6.93 3.13 13.07
C GLY A 317 -5.92 2.88 11.93
N ASN A 318 -5.62 3.90 11.13
CA ASN A 318 -4.80 3.81 9.92
C ASN A 318 -4.13 5.15 9.60
N MET A 319 -2.90 5.12 9.06
CA MET A 319 -2.09 6.32 8.77
C MET A 319 -2.80 7.35 7.88
N TRP A 320 -3.67 6.88 6.98
CA TRP A 320 -4.38 7.71 6.01
C TRP A 320 -5.89 7.73 6.22
N ALA A 321 -6.40 7.06 7.26
CA ALA A 321 -7.82 6.88 7.49
C ALA A 321 -8.59 6.25 6.30
N GLN A 322 -7.91 5.45 5.46
CA GLN A 322 -8.53 4.82 4.28
C GLN A 322 -9.38 3.59 4.63
N ASN A 323 -9.18 3.04 5.82
CA ASN A 323 -9.89 1.87 6.34
C ASN A 323 -10.03 2.03 7.86
N TRP A 324 -11.24 1.81 8.39
CA TRP A 324 -11.59 2.00 9.80
C TRP A 324 -11.80 0.68 10.55
N LYS A 325 -11.42 -0.47 9.97
CA LYS A 325 -11.55 -1.79 10.60
C LYS A 325 -10.84 -1.87 11.97
N SER A 326 -9.69 -1.21 12.13
CA SER A 326 -8.90 -1.29 13.37
C SER A 326 -9.55 -0.61 14.59
N ILE A 327 -10.62 0.15 14.39
CA ILE A 327 -11.40 0.78 15.48
C ILE A 327 -12.74 0.09 15.73
N MET A 328 -12.97 -1.10 15.16
CA MET A 328 -14.22 -1.85 15.31
C MET A 328 -14.57 -2.15 16.76
N ASP A 329 -13.57 -2.34 17.63
CA ASP A 329 -13.73 -2.48 19.08
C ASP A 329 -14.38 -1.25 19.73
N LEU A 330 -14.10 -0.05 19.23
CA LEU A 330 -14.65 1.21 19.75
C LEU A 330 -16.07 1.48 19.26
N VAL A 331 -16.40 0.99 18.06
CA VAL A 331 -17.63 1.38 17.35
C VAL A 331 -18.63 0.23 17.21
N MET A 332 -18.37 -0.95 17.76
CA MET A 332 -19.31 -2.06 17.68
C MET A 332 -20.67 -1.70 18.33
N PRO A 333 -21.81 -1.83 17.63
CA PRO A 333 -23.12 -1.52 18.21
C PRO A 333 -23.47 -2.40 19.42
N PHE A 334 -23.14 -3.69 19.33
CA PHE A 334 -23.42 -4.70 20.35
C PHE A 334 -22.14 -5.46 20.74
N PRO A 335 -21.30 -4.90 21.63
CA PRO A 335 -20.01 -5.53 22.00
C PRO A 335 -20.14 -6.92 22.62
N GLN A 336 -21.31 -7.24 23.19
CA GLN A 336 -21.61 -8.53 23.81
C GLN A 336 -22.03 -9.61 22.79
N SER A 337 -22.19 -9.25 21.51
CA SER A 337 -22.54 -10.17 20.43
C SER A 337 -21.46 -10.10 19.36
N PRO A 338 -20.29 -10.72 19.60
CA PRO A 338 -19.19 -10.68 18.64
C PRO A 338 -19.59 -11.38 17.33
N ASN A 339 -18.90 -11.01 16.25
CA ASN A 339 -19.03 -11.72 14.99
C ASN A 339 -18.67 -13.20 15.17
N VAL A 340 -19.29 -14.05 14.35
CA VAL A 340 -18.91 -15.47 14.28
C VAL A 340 -17.44 -15.54 13.90
N ASP A 341 -16.65 -16.16 14.77
CA ASP A 341 -15.24 -16.49 14.54
C ASP A 341 -15.06 -18.00 14.70
N VAL A 342 -14.72 -18.67 13.60
CA VAL A 342 -14.53 -20.12 13.56
C VAL A 342 -13.10 -20.55 13.89
N THR A 343 -12.21 -19.62 14.26
CA THR A 343 -10.79 -19.90 14.54
C THR A 343 -10.60 -21.01 15.57
N ALA A 344 -11.33 -20.95 16.70
CA ALA A 344 -11.23 -21.97 17.74
C ALA A 344 -11.65 -23.37 17.24
N GLU A 345 -12.66 -23.44 16.38
CA GLU A 345 -13.15 -24.68 15.81
C GLU A 345 -12.20 -25.23 14.73
N MET A 346 -11.59 -24.37 13.92
CA MET A 346 -10.54 -24.76 12.97
C MET A 346 -9.34 -25.38 13.70
N LEU A 347 -8.90 -24.77 14.79
CA LEU A 347 -7.83 -25.30 15.64
C LEU A 347 -8.23 -26.65 16.27
N ARG A 348 -9.46 -26.76 16.79
CA ARG A 348 -10.00 -28.00 17.38
C ARG A 348 -10.04 -29.15 16.38
N GLN A 349 -10.34 -28.87 15.11
CA GLN A 349 -10.35 -29.85 14.03
C GLN A 349 -8.96 -30.13 13.42
N GLY A 350 -7.90 -29.47 13.90
CA GLY A 350 -6.54 -29.69 13.41
C GLY A 350 -6.27 -29.12 12.02
N PHE A 351 -6.89 -27.99 11.68
CA PHE A 351 -6.61 -27.31 10.41
C PHE A 351 -5.13 -26.93 10.29
N THR A 352 -4.63 -27.03 9.06
CA THR A 352 -3.30 -26.54 8.69
C THR A 352 -3.44 -25.49 7.59
N PRO A 353 -2.44 -24.61 7.39
CA PRO A 353 -2.41 -23.72 6.24
C PRO A 353 -2.66 -24.44 4.92
N LEU A 354 -2.02 -25.61 4.71
CA LEU A 354 -2.24 -26.42 3.51
C LEU A 354 -3.72 -26.82 3.35
N ARG A 355 -4.39 -27.25 4.43
CA ARG A 355 -5.83 -27.58 4.39
C ARG A 355 -6.69 -26.38 4.03
N MET A 356 -6.34 -25.18 4.49
CA MET A 356 -7.06 -23.94 4.14
C MET A 356 -6.97 -23.63 2.63
N PHE A 357 -5.79 -23.80 2.03
CA PHE A 357 -5.62 -23.65 0.58
C PHE A 357 -6.33 -24.75 -0.22
N GLN A 358 -6.29 -26.00 0.25
CA GLN A 358 -7.02 -27.11 -0.39
C GLN A 358 -8.53 -26.87 -0.34
N MET A 359 -9.05 -26.36 0.79
CA MET A 359 -10.46 -25.98 0.90
C MET A 359 -10.83 -24.87 -0.09
N ALA A 360 -9.95 -23.88 -0.29
CA ALA A 360 -10.17 -22.85 -1.30
C ALA A 360 -10.14 -23.43 -2.73
N GLU A 361 -9.24 -24.38 -3.04
CA GLU A 361 -9.25 -25.10 -4.32
C GLU A 361 -10.55 -25.90 -4.52
N GLU A 362 -10.99 -26.65 -3.50
CA GLU A 362 -12.26 -27.39 -3.49
C GLU A 362 -13.44 -26.45 -3.77
N PHE A 363 -13.47 -25.25 -3.16
CA PHE A 363 -14.49 -24.24 -3.42
C PHE A 363 -14.53 -23.81 -4.89
N TYR A 364 -13.40 -23.43 -5.49
CA TYR A 364 -13.37 -22.98 -6.88
C TYR A 364 -13.64 -24.11 -7.88
N THR A 365 -13.11 -25.30 -7.64
CA THR A 365 -13.36 -26.47 -8.49
C THR A 365 -14.82 -26.94 -8.38
N SER A 366 -15.48 -26.79 -7.23
CA SER A 366 -16.92 -27.08 -7.09
C SER A 366 -17.81 -26.19 -7.96
N MET A 367 -17.34 -24.99 -8.34
CA MET A 367 -18.00 -24.09 -9.28
C MET A 367 -17.62 -24.37 -10.75
N GLY A 368 -16.83 -25.41 -11.02
CA GLY A 368 -16.38 -25.76 -12.36
C GLY A 368 -15.18 -24.96 -12.86
N LEU A 369 -14.48 -24.23 -11.99
CA LEU A 369 -13.22 -23.56 -12.37
C LEU A 369 -12.05 -24.54 -12.45
N LYS A 370 -10.95 -24.08 -13.06
CA LYS A 370 -9.75 -24.89 -13.28
C LYS A 370 -9.07 -25.21 -11.92
N PRO A 371 -8.59 -26.45 -11.69
CA PRO A 371 -7.73 -26.72 -10.55
C PRO A 371 -6.39 -25.96 -10.69
N VAL A 372 -5.72 -25.68 -9.59
CA VAL A 372 -4.41 -25.02 -9.65
C VAL A 372 -3.33 -26.01 -10.08
N PRO A 373 -2.31 -25.59 -10.86
CA PRO A 373 -1.31 -26.50 -11.38
C PRO A 373 -0.39 -27.05 -10.27
N PRO A 374 0.22 -28.23 -10.43
CA PRO A 374 1.14 -28.79 -9.43
C PRO A 374 2.32 -27.86 -9.06
N GLU A 375 2.74 -27.01 -9.98
CA GLU A 375 3.76 -25.98 -9.79
C GLU A 375 3.36 -24.97 -8.71
N PHE A 376 2.07 -24.66 -8.58
CA PHE A 376 1.54 -23.76 -7.55
C PHE A 376 1.86 -24.29 -6.15
N TRP A 377 1.58 -25.56 -5.89
CA TRP A 377 1.81 -26.19 -4.59
C TRP A 377 3.31 -26.28 -4.24
N ARG A 378 4.16 -26.52 -5.24
CA ARG A 378 5.62 -26.60 -5.04
C ARG A 378 6.29 -25.23 -4.93
N GLY A 379 5.78 -24.23 -5.63
CA GLY A 379 6.38 -22.90 -5.77
C GLY A 379 5.93 -21.88 -4.74
N SER A 380 4.74 -22.05 -4.17
CA SER A 380 4.13 -21.09 -3.23
C SER A 380 4.74 -21.12 -1.83
N MET A 381 4.69 -19.98 -1.15
CA MET A 381 5.05 -19.86 0.26
C MET A 381 3.76 -19.70 1.07
N LEU A 382 3.19 -20.85 1.47
CA LEU A 382 1.91 -20.91 2.20
C LEU A 382 2.07 -20.77 3.72
N VAL A 383 3.30 -20.85 4.22
CA VAL A 383 3.64 -20.76 5.64
C VAL A 383 4.88 -19.90 5.81
N ARG A 384 4.97 -19.17 6.92
CA ARG A 384 6.15 -18.39 7.27
C ARG A 384 7.36 -19.31 7.49
N PRO A 385 8.48 -19.12 6.76
CA PRO A 385 9.70 -19.87 6.99
C PRO A 385 10.43 -19.38 8.25
N ALA A 386 10.96 -20.30 9.05
CA ALA A 386 11.65 -19.95 10.31
C ALA A 386 13.03 -19.29 10.11
N GLN A 387 13.73 -19.62 9.02
CA GLN A 387 15.16 -19.31 8.84
C GLN A 387 15.45 -18.06 7.99
N ARG A 388 14.43 -17.36 7.47
CA ARG A 388 14.63 -16.20 6.58
C ARG A 388 13.62 -15.10 6.83
N SER A 389 14.05 -13.86 6.60
CA SER A 389 13.17 -12.69 6.63
C SER A 389 12.35 -12.60 5.35
N VAL A 390 11.04 -12.38 5.47
CA VAL A 390 10.08 -12.39 4.36
C VAL A 390 9.06 -11.27 4.52
N GLN A 391 8.48 -10.82 3.41
CA GLN A 391 7.31 -9.93 3.42
C GLN A 391 6.04 -10.76 3.60
N CYS A 392 5.38 -10.65 4.75
CA CYS A 392 4.25 -11.49 5.12
C CYS A 392 2.88 -11.07 4.56
N THR A 393 2.75 -9.86 4.01
CA THR A 393 1.51 -9.42 3.35
C THR A 393 1.10 -10.41 2.26
N ALA A 394 -0.14 -10.91 2.34
CA ALA A 394 -0.69 -11.84 1.35
C ALA A 394 -0.62 -11.24 -0.06
N SER A 395 -0.31 -12.08 -1.05
CA SER A 395 -0.22 -11.68 -2.46
C SER A 395 -0.18 -12.91 -3.37
N ALA A 396 -0.87 -12.83 -4.50
CA ALA A 396 -0.80 -13.74 -5.62
C ALA A 396 0.14 -13.23 -6.73
N TRP A 397 0.76 -14.16 -7.47
CA TRP A 397 1.81 -13.87 -8.44
C TRP A 397 1.63 -14.72 -9.70
N ASP A 398 1.46 -14.08 -10.85
CA ASP A 398 1.64 -14.68 -12.18
C ASP A 398 3.10 -14.47 -12.62
N LEU A 399 3.86 -15.55 -12.82
CA LEU A 399 5.24 -15.44 -13.29
C LEU A 399 5.34 -15.26 -14.82
N CYS A 400 4.24 -15.00 -15.52
CA CYS A 400 4.18 -14.65 -16.94
C CYS A 400 4.65 -15.73 -17.92
N ASN A 401 4.72 -16.99 -17.48
CA ASN A 401 5.15 -18.12 -18.32
C ASN A 401 4.04 -19.14 -18.61
N ARG A 402 2.79 -18.83 -18.26
CA ARG A 402 1.59 -19.68 -18.42
C ARG A 402 1.57 -20.98 -17.61
N ILE A 403 2.57 -21.18 -16.74
CA ILE A 403 2.78 -22.44 -16.02
C ILE A 403 2.87 -22.19 -14.52
N ASP A 404 3.57 -21.13 -14.12
CA ASP A 404 3.99 -20.89 -12.74
C ASP A 404 3.20 -19.73 -12.14
N TYR A 405 2.27 -20.09 -11.26
CA TYR A 405 1.44 -19.19 -10.48
C TYR A 405 1.67 -19.49 -9.00
N ARG A 406 1.78 -18.46 -8.16
CA ARG A 406 2.16 -18.64 -6.76
C ARG A 406 1.39 -17.73 -5.82
N ILE A 407 1.26 -18.17 -4.57
CA ILE A 407 0.83 -17.32 -3.46
C ILE A 407 1.95 -17.22 -2.42
N LYS A 408 2.11 -16.01 -1.88
CA LYS A 408 2.99 -15.70 -0.76
C LYS A 408 2.15 -15.17 0.39
N GLN A 409 1.91 -16.00 1.40
CA GLN A 409 1.15 -15.67 2.60
C GLN A 409 1.79 -16.33 3.83
N CYS A 410 2.02 -15.55 4.90
CA CYS A 410 2.43 -16.09 6.19
C CYS A 410 1.21 -16.59 6.96
N THR A 411 0.58 -17.65 6.45
CA THR A 411 -0.75 -18.09 6.88
C THR A 411 -0.73 -18.61 8.31
N GLU A 412 -1.60 -18.05 9.13
CA GLU A 412 -1.96 -18.54 10.46
C GLU A 412 -3.34 -19.21 10.40
N VAL A 413 -3.59 -20.18 11.29
CA VAL A 413 -4.87 -20.91 11.31
C VAL A 413 -5.91 -20.03 12.01
N THR A 414 -6.46 -19.07 11.26
CA THR A 414 -7.50 -18.15 11.70
C THR A 414 -8.59 -18.00 10.63
N MET A 415 -9.79 -17.58 11.03
CA MET A 415 -10.87 -17.27 10.08
C MET A 415 -10.49 -16.13 9.14
N GLN A 416 -9.77 -15.12 9.63
CA GLN A 416 -9.31 -14.00 8.80
C GLN A 416 -8.39 -14.49 7.68
N ASP A 417 -7.42 -15.33 8.00
CA ASP A 417 -6.50 -15.88 7.01
C ASP A 417 -7.18 -16.89 6.09
N LEU A 418 -8.21 -17.60 6.56
CA LEU A 418 -9.04 -18.44 5.69
C LEU A 418 -9.72 -17.62 4.60
N VAL A 419 -10.32 -16.49 4.95
CA VAL A 419 -10.93 -15.56 3.99
C VAL A 419 -9.85 -14.95 3.08
N SER A 420 -8.70 -14.55 3.64
CA SER A 420 -7.58 -14.03 2.85
C SER A 420 -7.05 -15.06 1.84
N THR A 421 -6.96 -16.34 2.22
CA THR A 421 -6.54 -17.42 1.33
C THR A 421 -7.51 -17.59 0.16
N HIS A 422 -8.82 -17.49 0.40
CA HIS A 422 -9.80 -17.49 -0.70
C HIS A 422 -9.62 -16.28 -1.62
N HIS A 423 -9.40 -15.09 -1.06
CA HIS A 423 -9.11 -13.89 -1.85
C HIS A 423 -7.89 -14.07 -2.76
N GLU A 424 -6.76 -14.55 -2.23
CA GLU A 424 -5.55 -14.76 -3.03
C GLU A 424 -5.73 -15.88 -4.08
N MET A 425 -6.50 -16.93 -3.76
CA MET A 425 -6.84 -17.97 -4.72
C MET A 425 -7.74 -17.45 -5.85
N ALA A 426 -8.58 -16.44 -5.60
CA ALA A 426 -9.36 -15.77 -6.64
C ALA A 426 -8.45 -15.12 -7.70
N HIS A 427 -7.38 -14.45 -7.27
CA HIS A 427 -6.38 -13.89 -8.18
C HIS A 427 -5.73 -14.98 -9.04
N VAL A 428 -5.32 -16.11 -8.44
CA VAL A 428 -4.75 -17.23 -9.19
C VAL A 428 -5.75 -17.80 -10.20
N GLN A 429 -7.03 -17.92 -9.83
CA GLN A 429 -8.08 -18.34 -10.76
C GLN A 429 -8.19 -17.38 -11.94
N TYR A 430 -8.16 -16.07 -11.68
CA TYR A 430 -8.17 -15.06 -12.74
C TYR A 430 -6.97 -15.24 -13.70
N TYR A 431 -5.78 -15.50 -13.15
CA TYR A 431 -4.57 -15.73 -13.93
C TYR A 431 -4.66 -16.94 -14.85
N LEU A 432 -5.30 -18.02 -14.37
CA LEU A 432 -5.53 -19.24 -15.13
C LEU A 432 -6.58 -19.05 -16.25
N GLN A 433 -7.49 -18.08 -16.14
CA GLN A 433 -8.50 -17.84 -17.17
C GLN A 433 -7.93 -17.05 -18.36
N TYR A 434 -7.08 -16.04 -18.11
CA TYR A 434 -6.48 -15.25 -19.19
C TYR A 434 -5.15 -15.80 -19.73
N SER A 435 -4.68 -16.96 -19.27
CA SER A 435 -3.32 -17.47 -19.54
C SER A 435 -2.99 -17.57 -21.04
N GLU A 436 -3.99 -17.83 -21.87
CA GLU A 436 -3.84 -17.95 -23.33
C GLU A 436 -3.87 -16.61 -24.07
N GLN A 437 -4.18 -15.51 -23.39
CA GLN A 437 -4.13 -14.18 -23.97
C GLN A 437 -2.67 -13.74 -24.22
N PRO A 438 -2.43 -12.84 -25.19
CA PRO A 438 -1.17 -12.13 -25.32
C PRO A 438 -0.79 -11.43 -24.02
N GLN A 439 0.51 -11.29 -23.75
CA GLN A 439 1.05 -10.72 -22.52
C GLN A 439 0.46 -9.33 -22.18
N LEU A 440 0.15 -8.50 -23.18
CA LEU A 440 -0.47 -7.18 -23.00
C LEU A 440 -1.93 -7.22 -22.52
N PHE A 441 -2.58 -8.38 -22.64
CA PHE A 441 -3.97 -8.62 -22.28
C PHE A 441 -4.10 -9.53 -21.06
N ARG A 442 -3.00 -9.98 -20.46
CA ARG A 442 -3.00 -10.71 -19.17
C ARG A 442 -3.04 -9.74 -18.00
N ASP A 443 -4.17 -9.08 -17.88
CA ASP A 443 -4.48 -8.16 -16.79
C ASP A 443 -5.99 -8.18 -16.57
N GLY A 444 -6.46 -7.53 -15.52
CA GLY A 444 -7.88 -7.31 -15.32
C GLY A 444 -8.52 -6.55 -16.48
N ALA A 445 -9.84 -6.66 -16.62
CA ALA A 445 -10.57 -5.96 -17.68
C ALA A 445 -10.38 -4.43 -17.60
N ASN A 446 -10.24 -3.92 -16.38
CA ASN A 446 -9.84 -2.56 -16.06
C ASN A 446 -9.04 -2.56 -14.73
N PRO A 447 -8.43 -1.44 -14.31
CA PRO A 447 -7.64 -1.37 -13.08
C PRO A 447 -8.41 -1.52 -11.76
N GLY A 448 -9.72 -1.74 -11.80
CA GLY A 448 -10.59 -1.85 -10.62
C GLY A 448 -10.73 -3.26 -10.03
N GLU A 449 -10.08 -4.26 -10.64
CA GLU A 449 -10.01 -5.64 -10.14
C GLU A 449 -8.87 -5.86 -9.13
#